data_AF-A0A7S2TX70-F1
#
_entry.id   AF-A0A7S2TX70-F1
#
_cell.length_a   1.000
_cell.length_b   1.000
_cell.length_c   1.000
_cell.angle_alpha   90.00
_cell.angle_beta   90.00
_cell.angle_gamma   90.00
#
_symmetry.space_group_name_H-M   'P 1'
#
loop_
_entity.id
_entity.type
_entity.pdbx_description
1 polymer ?
#
loop_
_entity_poly.entity_id
_entity_poly.type
_entity_poly.pdbx_seq_one_letter_code
_entity_poly.pdbx_strand_id
1 'polypeptide(L)'
;RGGQKARNVPAEGGVLFTCARMLPTLVPWDDLRMIWLSVLNIMGATVNIAAHLKFVFIISLLLWSGALALFGTRNVVKWPVVFVLGVIILMELSMYVITRLLVHGFERCFYTSKARGLRYRMSTEPTTYDHWLKLGEELDRVKKLDTWRKDSKSDSRYNWSLIARLASQLNEHRNNDEPRKLLQVFAQCTRKNLGGIWKEKLYSVLYTGKTKDAVHGFADELQKSLDWLAKEAADNMSDKSLMHTIRFMTRVK
;
A
#
# COMPACT_ATOMS: atom_id res chain seq x y z
N ARG A 1 -41.22 19.85 13.29
CA ARG A 1 -40.55 21.07 13.83
C ARG A 1 -39.78 20.65 15.08
N GLY A 2 -38.46 20.82 15.10
CA GLY A 2 -37.56 20.62 16.26
C GLY A 2 -37.25 19.15 16.54
N GLY A 3 -36.02 18.64 16.44
CA GLY A 3 -34.71 19.27 16.51
C GLY A 3 -33.83 18.41 17.41
N GLN A 4 -33.41 17.22 16.93
CA GLN A 4 -32.50 16.36 17.68
C GLN A 4 -31.07 16.84 17.49
N LYS A 5 -30.64 17.56 18.53
CA LYS A 5 -29.30 18.02 18.88
C LYS A 5 -28.21 17.05 18.41
N ALA A 6 -27.51 17.44 17.34
CA ALA A 6 -26.26 16.81 16.93
C ALA A 6 -25.28 16.86 18.11
N ARG A 7 -24.86 15.69 18.56
CA ARG A 7 -23.87 15.53 19.62
C ARG A 7 -22.52 15.90 19.01
N ASN A 8 -22.06 17.12 19.30
CA ASN A 8 -20.71 17.59 19.00
C ASN A 8 -19.70 16.63 19.65
N VAL A 9 -19.11 15.75 18.84
CA VAL A 9 -17.88 15.03 19.21
C VAL A 9 -16.73 15.98 18.89
N PRO A 10 -15.90 16.37 19.88
CA PRO A 10 -14.78 17.26 19.62
C PRO A 10 -13.80 16.59 18.66
N ALA A 11 -13.35 17.38 17.68
CA ALA A 11 -12.38 16.99 16.69
C ALA A 11 -11.06 16.57 17.36
N GLU A 12 -10.83 15.27 17.51
CA GLU A 12 -9.49 14.72 17.71
C GLU A 12 -8.69 14.85 16.41
N GLY A 13 -8.30 16.09 16.10
CA GLY A 13 -7.46 16.46 14.97
C GLY A 13 -5.99 16.04 15.10
N GLY A 14 -5.62 15.28 16.13
CA GLY A 14 -4.24 14.83 16.37
C GLY A 14 -3.87 13.52 15.67
N VAL A 15 -4.82 12.58 15.52
CA VAL A 15 -4.48 11.22 15.10
C VAL A 15 -4.56 11.05 13.58
N LEU A 16 -5.53 11.71 12.93
CA LEU A 16 -5.72 11.65 11.47
C LEU A 16 -4.63 12.41 10.69
N PHE A 17 -4.05 13.47 11.28
CA PHE A 17 -2.89 14.17 10.69
C PHE A 17 -1.60 13.33 10.73
N THR A 18 -1.54 12.33 11.60
CA THR A 18 -0.38 11.44 11.69
C THR A 18 -0.38 10.41 10.55
N CYS A 19 -1.56 9.96 10.08
CA CYS A 19 -1.66 9.09 8.91
C CYS A 19 -1.24 9.80 7.61
N ALA A 20 -1.50 11.10 7.47
CA ALA A 20 -1.10 11.89 6.30
C ALA A 20 0.44 11.99 6.15
N ARG A 21 1.19 11.86 7.26
CA ARG A 21 2.66 11.93 7.26
C ARG A 21 3.34 10.58 7.02
N MET A 22 2.61 9.46 7.16
CA MET A 22 3.11 8.09 6.89
C MET A 22 2.88 7.61 5.45
N LEU A 23 2.48 8.50 4.54
CA LEU A 23 2.18 8.20 3.14
C LEU A 23 3.36 8.11 2.13
N PRO A 24 4.66 7.89 2.47
CA PRO A 24 5.65 7.60 1.43
C PRO A 24 5.74 6.12 0.97
N THR A 25 5.19 5.14 1.68
CA THR A 25 5.71 3.75 1.54
C THR A 25 4.86 2.73 0.76
N LEU A 26 3.62 3.02 0.36
CA LEU A 26 2.68 1.93 -0.03
C LEU A 26 1.99 2.14 -1.41
N VAL A 27 2.72 2.65 -2.40
CA VAL A 27 2.34 2.52 -3.82
C VAL A 27 2.50 1.03 -4.23
N PRO A 28 1.75 0.46 -5.20
CA PRO A 28 1.99 -0.90 -5.68
C PRO A 28 3.34 -0.90 -6.38
N TRP A 29 4.37 -1.22 -5.62
CA TRP A 29 5.74 -1.17 -6.04
C TRP A 29 6.13 -2.45 -6.78
N ASP A 30 5.35 -3.53 -6.77
CA ASP A 30 5.90 -4.87 -7.04
C ASP A 30 6.52 -5.09 -8.44
N ASP A 31 5.90 -4.66 -9.53
CA ASP A 31 6.49 -4.87 -10.88
C ASP A 31 7.62 -3.89 -11.19
N LEU A 32 7.43 -2.62 -10.83
CA LEU A 32 8.44 -1.59 -11.05
C LEU A 32 9.60 -1.74 -10.08
N ARG A 33 9.39 -2.18 -8.85
CA ARG A 33 10.43 -2.46 -7.83
C ARG A 33 11.14 -3.76 -8.14
N MET A 34 10.56 -4.74 -8.82
CA MET A 34 11.34 -5.88 -9.33
C MET A 34 12.22 -5.49 -10.50
N ILE A 35 11.75 -4.63 -11.41
CA ILE A 35 12.61 -4.02 -12.44
C ILE A 35 13.63 -3.07 -11.80
N TRP A 36 13.23 -2.29 -10.80
CA TRP A 36 14.09 -1.30 -10.14
C TRP A 36 15.06 -1.96 -9.19
N LEU A 37 14.74 -3.07 -8.52
CA LEU A 37 15.65 -3.90 -7.71
C LEU A 37 16.52 -4.76 -8.60
N SER A 38 16.05 -5.24 -9.76
CA SER A 38 16.94 -5.88 -10.75
C SER A 38 17.91 -4.85 -11.33
N VAL A 39 17.41 -3.67 -11.69
CA VAL A 39 18.23 -2.53 -12.12
C VAL A 39 19.08 -2.03 -10.96
N LEU A 40 18.68 -2.02 -9.69
CA LEU A 40 19.53 -1.65 -8.56
C LEU A 40 20.43 -2.75 -8.06
N ASN A 41 20.16 -4.01 -8.38
CA ASN A 41 21.05 -5.11 -8.05
C ASN A 41 22.08 -5.25 -9.16
N ILE A 42 21.73 -5.00 -10.42
CA ILE A 42 22.67 -4.88 -11.54
C ILE A 42 23.44 -3.56 -11.45
N MET A 43 22.76 -2.43 -11.22
CA MET A 43 23.37 -1.12 -11.02
C MET A 43 24.05 -1.03 -9.66
N GLY A 44 23.61 -1.74 -8.63
CA GLY A 44 24.25 -1.79 -7.31
C GLY A 44 25.37 -2.82 -7.22
N ALA A 45 25.34 -3.92 -7.99
CA ALA A 45 26.50 -4.77 -8.18
C ALA A 45 27.53 -4.07 -9.07
N THR A 46 27.11 -3.39 -10.13
CA THR A 46 28.04 -2.56 -10.93
C THR A 46 28.47 -1.30 -10.19
N VAL A 47 27.67 -0.71 -9.31
CA VAL A 47 28.07 0.43 -8.44
C VAL A 47 28.83 -0.06 -7.22
N ASN A 48 28.64 -1.26 -6.67
CA ASN A 48 29.54 -1.79 -5.63
C ASN A 48 30.85 -2.25 -6.25
N ILE A 49 30.85 -2.95 -7.37
CA ILE A 49 32.08 -3.32 -8.09
C ILE A 49 32.77 -2.07 -8.61
N ALA A 50 32.05 -1.11 -9.18
CA ALA A 50 32.62 0.18 -9.59
C ALA A 50 32.97 1.06 -8.39
N ALA A 51 32.25 1.03 -7.27
CA ALA A 51 32.62 1.77 -6.06
C ALA A 51 33.84 1.16 -5.41
N HIS A 52 33.97 -0.17 -5.34
CA HIS A 52 35.18 -0.84 -4.88
C HIS A 52 36.35 -0.58 -5.84
N LEU A 53 36.14 -0.65 -7.16
CA LEU A 53 37.15 -0.27 -8.15
C LEU A 53 37.53 1.22 -8.04
N LYS A 54 36.55 2.11 -7.84
CA LYS A 54 36.76 3.55 -7.62
C LYS A 54 37.45 3.83 -6.29
N PHE A 55 37.11 3.10 -5.22
CA PHE A 55 37.73 3.25 -3.90
C PHE A 55 39.17 2.75 -3.96
N VAL A 56 39.44 1.62 -4.61
CA VAL A 56 40.78 1.10 -4.87
C VAL A 56 41.55 2.03 -5.80
N PHE A 57 40.91 2.64 -6.81
CA PHE A 57 41.54 3.57 -7.73
C PHE A 57 41.82 4.94 -7.07
N ILE A 58 40.94 5.44 -6.21
CA ILE A 58 41.11 6.67 -5.42
C ILE A 58 42.18 6.45 -4.35
N ILE A 59 42.19 5.29 -3.67
CA ILE A 59 43.26 4.92 -2.73
C ILE A 59 44.59 4.77 -3.47
N SER A 60 44.59 4.14 -4.64
CA SER A 60 45.75 4.06 -5.53
C SER A 60 46.24 5.46 -5.93
N LEU A 61 45.36 6.35 -6.38
CA LEU A 61 45.69 7.73 -6.73
C LEU A 61 46.18 8.54 -5.53
N LEU A 62 45.60 8.34 -4.35
CA LEU A 62 46.05 8.96 -3.08
C LEU A 62 47.41 8.43 -2.67
N LEU A 63 47.68 7.13 -2.83
CA LEU A 63 48.97 6.51 -2.57
C LEU A 63 50.04 6.98 -3.57
N TRP A 64 49.70 7.07 -4.86
CA TRP A 64 50.58 7.59 -5.91
C TRP A 64 50.83 9.10 -5.75
N SER A 65 49.82 9.87 -5.38
CA SER A 65 49.95 11.31 -5.07
C SER A 65 50.76 11.54 -3.78
N GLY A 66 50.58 10.71 -2.76
CA GLY A 66 51.36 10.74 -1.51
C GLY A 66 52.82 10.34 -1.74
N ALA A 67 53.07 9.31 -2.55
CA ALA A 67 54.40 8.92 -3.00
C ALA A 67 55.06 10.03 -3.83
N LEU A 68 54.32 10.70 -4.73
CA LEU A 68 54.84 11.85 -5.48
C LEU A 68 55.14 13.05 -4.59
N ALA A 69 54.38 13.28 -3.52
CA ALA A 69 54.64 14.34 -2.56
C ALA A 69 55.88 14.06 -1.70
N LEU A 70 56.16 12.78 -1.40
CA LEU A 70 57.35 12.34 -0.66
C LEU A 70 58.62 12.34 -1.53
N PHE A 71 58.53 12.09 -2.84
CA PHE A 71 59.68 11.97 -3.75
C PHE A 71 59.82 13.11 -4.79
N GLY A 72 58.87 14.05 -4.89
CA GLY A 72 58.74 14.99 -6.01
C GLY A 72 59.16 16.43 -5.72
N THR A 73 60.47 16.67 -5.67
CA THR A 73 61.11 17.98 -5.40
C THR A 73 61.06 19.00 -6.57
N ARG A 74 60.21 18.82 -7.61
CA ARG A 74 60.10 19.75 -8.75
C ARG A 74 58.65 20.08 -9.13
N ASN A 75 58.32 21.38 -9.13
CA ASN A 75 56.98 21.92 -9.35
C ASN A 75 56.33 21.59 -10.71
N VAL A 76 57.09 21.06 -11.68
CA VAL A 76 56.63 20.76 -13.04
C VAL A 76 55.70 19.53 -13.09
N VAL A 77 55.85 18.57 -12.17
CA VAL A 77 55.06 17.32 -12.19
C VAL A 77 53.71 17.45 -11.45
N LYS A 78 53.53 18.50 -10.65
CA LYS A 78 52.33 18.69 -9.81
C LYS A 78 51.08 19.01 -10.64
N TRP A 79 51.21 19.95 -11.57
CA TRP A 79 50.11 20.43 -12.41
C TRP A 79 49.46 19.37 -13.30
N PRO A 80 50.20 18.50 -14.02
CA PRO A 80 49.57 17.44 -14.82
C PRO A 80 48.81 16.41 -13.96
N VAL A 81 49.30 16.11 -12.75
CA VAL A 81 48.61 15.17 -11.84
C VAL A 81 47.31 15.76 -11.30
N VAL A 82 47.31 17.04 -10.91
CA VAL A 82 46.08 17.75 -10.47
C VAL A 82 45.05 17.81 -11.60
N PHE A 83 45.50 18.02 -12.84
CA PHE A 83 44.61 18.02 -14.00
C PHE A 83 43.93 16.66 -14.21
N VAL A 84 44.70 15.55 -14.19
CA VAL A 84 44.16 14.20 -14.33
C VAL A 84 43.16 13.87 -13.22
N LEU A 85 43.48 14.23 -11.97
CA LEU A 85 42.57 14.07 -10.84
C LEU A 85 41.27 14.88 -11.03
N GLY A 86 41.38 16.13 -11.50
CA GLY A 86 40.22 16.97 -11.79
C GLY A 86 39.30 16.38 -12.87
N VAL A 87 39.88 15.79 -13.93
CA VAL A 87 39.11 15.11 -14.98
C VAL A 87 38.36 13.89 -14.42
N ILE A 88 38.99 13.10 -13.54
CA ILE A 88 38.34 11.94 -12.91
C ILE A 88 37.16 12.36 -12.04
N ILE A 89 37.34 13.40 -11.20
CA ILE A 89 36.26 13.94 -10.36
C ILE A 89 35.11 14.47 -11.22
N LEU A 90 35.42 15.19 -12.30
CA LEU A 90 34.41 15.72 -13.23
C LEU A 90 33.64 14.59 -13.93
N MET A 91 34.33 13.53 -14.36
CA MET A 91 33.72 12.36 -14.97
C MET A 91 32.74 11.68 -14.01
N GLU A 92 33.12 11.52 -12.74
CA GLU A 92 32.27 10.94 -11.71
C GLU A 92 31.04 11.81 -11.40
N LEU A 93 31.23 13.12 -11.27
CA LEU A 93 30.12 14.07 -11.09
C LEU A 93 29.15 14.01 -12.28
N SER A 94 29.68 13.95 -13.50
CA SER A 94 28.88 13.84 -14.73
C SER A 94 28.05 12.55 -14.74
N MET A 95 28.65 11.41 -14.41
CA MET A 95 27.95 10.12 -14.31
C MET A 95 26.81 10.16 -13.27
N TYR A 96 27.04 10.79 -12.12
CA TYR A 96 26.00 10.97 -11.10
C TYR A 96 24.84 11.82 -11.60
N VAL A 97 25.14 12.97 -12.21
CA VAL A 97 24.13 13.89 -12.75
C VAL A 97 23.31 13.21 -13.84
N ILE A 98 23.94 12.45 -14.75
CA ILE A 98 23.25 11.70 -15.80
C ILE A 98 22.28 10.69 -15.19
N THR A 99 22.72 9.92 -14.18
CA THR A 99 21.83 8.97 -13.49
C THR A 99 20.60 9.68 -12.92
N ARG A 100 20.78 10.85 -12.30
CA ARG A 100 19.66 11.66 -11.80
C ARG A 100 18.77 12.17 -12.93
N LEU A 101 19.32 12.67 -14.02
CA LEU A 101 18.55 13.17 -15.15
C LEU A 101 17.73 12.04 -15.81
N LEU A 102 18.32 10.85 -15.94
CA LEU A 102 17.62 9.67 -16.42
C LEU A 102 16.45 9.33 -15.51
N VAL A 103 16.65 9.23 -14.19
CA VAL A 103 15.56 8.94 -13.24
C VAL A 103 14.44 9.97 -13.34
N HIS A 104 14.76 11.27 -13.34
CA HIS A 104 13.74 12.33 -13.44
C HIS A 104 13.04 12.33 -14.81
N GLY A 105 13.76 12.05 -15.89
CA GLY A 105 13.22 11.93 -17.25
C GLY A 105 12.27 10.75 -17.36
N PHE A 106 12.68 9.58 -16.87
CA PHE A 106 11.84 8.38 -16.80
C PHE A 106 10.61 8.62 -15.93
N GLU A 107 10.75 9.25 -14.76
CA GLU A 107 9.60 9.61 -13.92
C GLU A 107 8.64 10.55 -14.66
N ARG A 108 9.16 11.54 -15.42
CA ARG A 108 8.32 12.47 -16.19
C ARG A 108 7.58 11.78 -17.34
N CYS A 109 8.22 10.85 -18.03
CA CYS A 109 7.62 10.14 -19.16
C CYS A 109 6.56 9.12 -18.72
N PHE A 110 6.82 8.38 -17.62
CA PHE A 110 5.93 7.30 -17.18
C PHE A 110 4.90 7.72 -16.13
N TYR A 111 5.14 8.78 -15.36
CA TYR A 111 4.17 9.25 -14.37
C TYR A 111 3.16 10.22 -15.00
N THR A 112 1.88 9.82 -15.00
CA THR A 112 0.79 10.63 -15.55
C THR A 112 0.73 12.00 -14.85
N SER A 113 0.97 13.09 -15.59
CA SER A 113 0.87 14.47 -15.09
C SER A 113 -0.46 14.74 -14.36
N LYS A 114 -1.55 14.14 -14.86
CA LYS A 114 -2.89 14.19 -14.27
C LYS A 114 -2.93 13.64 -12.83
N ALA A 115 -2.24 12.54 -12.54
CA ALA A 115 -2.19 11.96 -11.19
C ALA A 115 -1.44 12.87 -10.20
N ARG A 116 -0.42 13.59 -10.68
CA ARG A 116 0.34 14.56 -9.88
C ARG A 116 -0.51 15.78 -9.53
N GLY A 117 -1.24 16.31 -10.51
CA GLY A 117 -2.21 17.39 -10.31
C GLY A 117 -3.27 17.02 -9.27
N LEU A 118 -3.88 15.84 -9.38
CA LEU A 118 -4.87 15.38 -8.41
C LEU A 118 -4.31 15.22 -6.99
N ARG A 119 -3.08 14.71 -6.82
CA ARG A 119 -2.46 14.62 -5.49
C ARG A 119 -2.21 15.98 -4.87
N TYR A 120 -1.75 16.94 -5.68
CA TYR A 120 -1.57 18.30 -5.23
C TYR A 120 -2.91 18.91 -4.77
N ARG A 121 -3.97 18.74 -5.57
CA ARG A 121 -5.32 19.18 -5.24
C ARG A 121 -5.87 18.50 -3.98
N MET A 122 -5.65 17.19 -3.82
CA MET A 122 -6.03 16.43 -2.64
C MET A 122 -5.32 16.88 -1.34
N SER A 123 -4.13 17.47 -1.46
CA SER A 123 -3.39 18.04 -0.34
C SER A 123 -3.79 19.48 0.01
N THR A 124 -4.35 20.23 -0.94
CA THR A 124 -4.50 21.70 -0.81
C THR A 124 -5.95 22.17 -0.80
N GLU A 125 -6.85 21.48 -1.50
CA GLU A 125 -8.24 21.89 -1.69
C GLU A 125 -9.25 21.38 -0.63
N PRO A 126 -9.18 20.14 -0.09
CA PRO A 126 -10.32 19.58 0.62
C PRO A 126 -10.50 20.17 2.02
N THR A 127 -11.62 20.88 2.21
CA THR A 127 -12.12 21.34 3.52
C THR A 127 -13.05 20.33 4.18
N THR A 128 -13.57 19.35 3.41
CA THR A 128 -14.58 18.36 3.84
C THR A 128 -14.17 16.95 3.38
N TYR A 129 -14.51 15.92 4.17
CA TYR A 129 -14.23 14.51 3.87
C TYR A 129 -14.78 14.06 2.51
N ASP A 130 -16.02 14.42 2.17
CA ASP A 130 -16.65 14.03 0.91
C ASP A 130 -15.90 14.58 -0.31
N HIS A 131 -15.33 15.78 -0.19
CA HIS A 131 -14.52 16.37 -1.25
C HIS A 131 -13.20 15.62 -1.42
N TRP A 132 -12.54 15.29 -0.30
CA TRP A 132 -11.33 14.46 -0.29
C TRP A 132 -11.58 13.08 -0.89
N LEU A 133 -12.72 12.46 -0.56
CA LEU A 133 -13.12 11.15 -1.09
C LEU A 133 -13.32 11.19 -2.61
N LYS A 134 -14.00 12.22 -3.14
CA LYS A 134 -14.19 12.39 -4.59
C LYS A 134 -12.86 12.54 -5.35
N LEU A 135 -11.91 13.30 -4.79
CA LEU A 135 -10.56 13.44 -5.36
C LEU A 135 -9.80 12.11 -5.33
N GLY A 136 -9.91 11.35 -4.23
CA GLY A 136 -9.36 10.00 -4.12
C GLY A 136 -9.92 9.05 -5.17
N GLU A 137 -11.24 9.06 -5.41
CA GLU A 137 -11.88 8.25 -6.45
C GLU A 137 -11.43 8.62 -7.87
N GLU A 138 -11.24 9.92 -8.15
CA GLU A 138 -10.69 10.36 -9.42
C GLU A 138 -9.23 9.89 -9.59
N LEU A 139 -8.45 9.89 -8.52
CA LEU A 139 -7.06 9.44 -8.53
C LEU A 139 -6.97 7.91 -8.74
N ASP A 140 -7.85 7.14 -8.10
CA ASP A 140 -8.01 5.70 -8.29
C ASP A 140 -8.36 5.39 -9.76
N ARG A 141 -9.29 6.16 -10.37
CA ARG A 141 -9.65 6.04 -11.79
C ARG A 141 -8.48 6.32 -12.73
N VAL A 142 -7.74 7.42 -12.51
CA VAL A 142 -6.59 7.80 -13.35
C VAL A 142 -5.49 6.74 -13.29
N LYS A 143 -5.29 6.11 -12.14
CA LYS A 143 -4.33 5.01 -11.95
C LYS A 143 -4.87 3.64 -12.37
N LYS A 144 -6.10 3.57 -12.88
CA LYS A 144 -6.80 2.33 -13.26
C LYS A 144 -6.86 1.30 -12.12
N LEU A 145 -6.90 1.75 -10.86
CA LEU A 145 -7.00 0.85 -9.69
C LEU A 145 -8.40 0.22 -9.55
N ASP A 146 -9.40 0.75 -10.29
CA ASP A 146 -10.73 0.14 -10.37
C ASP A 146 -10.71 -1.29 -10.95
N THR A 147 -9.78 -1.60 -11.86
CA THR A 147 -9.65 -2.97 -12.40
C THR A 147 -9.19 -3.93 -11.31
N TRP A 148 -8.25 -3.48 -10.48
CA TRP A 148 -7.84 -4.22 -9.29
C TRP A 148 -9.01 -4.43 -8.34
N ARG A 149 -9.87 -3.43 -8.11
CA ARG A 149 -11.03 -3.59 -7.22
C ARG A 149 -11.98 -4.71 -7.69
N LYS A 150 -12.21 -4.78 -9.01
CA LYS A 150 -13.10 -5.76 -9.65
C LYS A 150 -12.47 -7.15 -9.74
N ASP A 151 -11.17 -7.25 -9.97
CA ASP A 151 -10.48 -8.54 -10.07
C ASP A 151 -10.32 -9.18 -8.69
N SER A 152 -11.24 -10.09 -8.38
CA SER A 152 -11.30 -10.77 -7.09
C SER A 152 -10.41 -12.03 -7.02
N LYS A 153 -10.06 -12.65 -8.15
CA LYS A 153 -9.48 -14.01 -8.20
C LYS A 153 -7.95 -14.03 -8.24
N SER A 154 -7.31 -12.94 -8.66
CA SER A 154 -5.85 -12.87 -8.84
C SER A 154 -5.08 -12.45 -7.59
N ASP A 155 -5.77 -12.01 -6.53
CA ASP A 155 -5.10 -11.37 -5.40
C ASP A 155 -4.67 -12.35 -4.29
N SER A 156 -3.36 -12.50 -4.08
CA SER A 156 -2.77 -13.31 -3.01
C SER A 156 -2.89 -12.66 -1.61
N ARG A 157 -3.23 -11.36 -1.53
CA ARG A 157 -3.31 -10.64 -0.24
C ARG A 157 -4.36 -11.20 0.72
N TYR A 158 -5.42 -11.80 0.18
CA TYR A 158 -6.51 -12.42 0.94
C TYR A 158 -6.96 -13.72 0.26
N ASN A 159 -7.58 -14.61 1.02
CA ASN A 159 -8.11 -15.86 0.49
C ASN A 159 -9.49 -15.63 -0.13
N TRP A 160 -9.52 -15.28 -1.41
CA TRP A 160 -10.76 -15.00 -2.14
C TRP A 160 -11.69 -16.21 -2.22
N SER A 161 -11.16 -17.43 -2.33
CA SER A 161 -11.98 -18.64 -2.48
C SER A 161 -12.73 -18.96 -1.20
N LEU A 162 -12.10 -18.73 -0.04
CA LEU A 162 -12.76 -18.85 1.26
C LEU A 162 -13.90 -17.83 1.41
N ILE A 163 -13.65 -16.56 1.07
CA ILE A 163 -14.66 -15.49 1.20
C ILE A 163 -15.84 -15.74 0.25
N ALA A 164 -15.58 -16.11 -1.00
CA ALA A 164 -16.62 -16.44 -1.97
C ALA A 164 -17.44 -17.66 -1.52
N ARG A 165 -16.79 -18.69 -0.97
CA ARG A 165 -17.47 -19.87 -0.42
C ARG A 165 -18.38 -19.50 0.75
N LEU A 166 -17.88 -18.72 1.70
CA LEU A 166 -18.67 -18.29 2.87
C LEU A 166 -19.85 -17.40 2.46
N ALA A 167 -19.66 -16.47 1.52
CA ALA A 167 -20.75 -15.67 0.97
C ALA A 167 -21.83 -16.55 0.32
N SER A 168 -21.43 -17.56 -0.46
CA SER A 168 -22.36 -18.52 -1.07
C SER A 168 -23.12 -19.33 -0.01
N GLN A 169 -22.44 -19.82 1.03
CA GLN A 169 -23.07 -20.60 2.09
C GLN A 169 -24.05 -19.77 2.93
N LEU A 170 -23.71 -18.50 3.22
CA LEU A 170 -24.62 -17.58 3.89
C LEU A 170 -25.90 -17.38 3.08
N ASN A 171 -25.76 -17.09 1.78
CA ASN A 171 -26.90 -16.89 0.89
C ASN A 171 -27.75 -18.17 0.75
N GLU A 172 -27.13 -19.33 0.60
CA GLU A 172 -27.82 -20.62 0.48
C GLU A 172 -28.61 -20.97 1.74
N HIS A 173 -28.00 -20.92 2.93
CA HIS A 173 -28.70 -21.26 4.17
C HIS A 173 -29.75 -20.23 4.57
N ARG A 174 -29.58 -18.96 4.18
CA ARG A 174 -30.61 -17.93 4.35
C ARG A 174 -31.81 -18.20 3.45
N ASN A 175 -31.59 -18.53 2.18
CA ASN A 175 -32.70 -18.75 1.22
C ASN A 175 -33.41 -20.09 1.44
N ASN A 176 -32.76 -21.06 2.09
CA ASN A 176 -33.36 -22.35 2.47
C ASN A 176 -34.01 -22.34 3.87
N ASP A 177 -34.06 -21.18 4.54
CA ASP A 177 -34.62 -21.00 5.89
C ASP A 177 -34.02 -21.97 6.93
N GLU A 178 -32.69 -22.17 6.90
CA GLU A 178 -31.98 -23.11 7.80
C GLU A 178 -31.17 -22.37 8.89
N PRO A 179 -31.81 -21.85 9.96
CA PRO A 179 -31.15 -20.96 10.92
C PRO A 179 -29.99 -21.64 11.65
N ARG A 180 -30.08 -22.95 11.91
CA ARG A 180 -29.02 -23.71 12.60
C ARG A 180 -27.74 -23.84 11.77
N LYS A 181 -27.86 -24.08 10.46
CA LYS A 181 -26.69 -24.18 9.57
C LYS A 181 -26.10 -22.80 9.30
N LEU A 182 -26.95 -21.79 9.14
CA LEU A 182 -26.52 -20.40 9.03
C LEU A 182 -25.67 -19.97 10.24
N LEU A 183 -26.13 -20.29 11.46
CA LEU A 183 -25.41 -20.09 12.71
C LEU A 183 -24.01 -20.76 12.72
N GLN A 184 -23.87 -21.97 12.18
CA GLN A 184 -22.57 -22.64 12.07
C GLN A 184 -21.61 -21.93 11.10
N VAL A 185 -22.12 -21.35 10.02
CA VAL A 185 -21.32 -20.54 9.08
C VAL A 185 -20.91 -19.22 9.74
N PHE A 186 -21.81 -18.58 10.50
CA PHE A 186 -21.50 -17.38 11.30
C PHE A 186 -20.37 -17.62 12.31
N ALA A 187 -20.37 -18.78 13.00
CA ALA A 187 -19.28 -19.16 13.91
C ALA A 187 -17.91 -19.21 13.22
N GLN A 188 -17.87 -19.51 11.92
CA GLN A 188 -16.63 -19.48 11.15
C GLN A 188 -16.24 -18.03 10.80
N CYS A 189 -17.22 -17.16 10.56
CA CYS A 189 -17.00 -15.75 10.23
C CYS A 189 -16.45 -14.94 11.42
N THR A 190 -16.74 -15.36 12.66
CA THR A 190 -16.23 -14.70 13.88
C THR A 190 -14.77 -15.04 14.20
N ARG A 191 -14.10 -15.89 13.40
CA ARG A 191 -12.69 -16.21 13.60
C ARG A 191 -11.80 -14.98 13.39
N LYS A 192 -10.74 -14.88 14.20
CA LYS A 192 -9.73 -13.81 14.07
C LYS A 192 -9.13 -13.83 12.66
N ASN A 193 -9.14 -12.67 12.01
CA ASN A 193 -8.58 -12.45 10.68
C ASN A 193 -9.15 -13.37 9.57
N LEU A 194 -10.47 -13.44 9.45
CA LEU A 194 -11.17 -14.25 8.44
C LEU A 194 -10.61 -14.03 7.02
N GLY A 195 -10.01 -15.08 6.44
CA GLY A 195 -9.50 -15.04 5.06
C GLY A 195 -8.48 -13.94 4.76
N GLY A 196 -7.93 -13.25 5.77
CA GLY A 196 -7.05 -12.11 5.56
C GLY A 196 -7.75 -10.79 5.19
N ILE A 197 -9.08 -10.68 5.32
CA ILE A 197 -9.84 -9.47 4.95
C ILE A 197 -9.52 -8.25 5.82
N TRP A 198 -8.87 -8.45 6.96
CA TRP A 198 -8.50 -7.39 7.91
C TRP A 198 -7.03 -6.96 7.79
N LYS A 199 -6.28 -7.51 6.82
CA LYS A 199 -4.89 -7.12 6.60
C LYS A 199 -4.82 -5.71 6.03
N GLU A 200 -4.02 -4.85 6.65
CA GLU A 200 -3.76 -3.47 6.21
C GLU A 200 -3.39 -3.38 4.72
N LYS A 201 -2.59 -4.33 4.22
CA LYS A 201 -2.16 -4.43 2.82
C LYS A 201 -3.31 -4.46 1.81
N LEU A 202 -4.51 -4.87 2.22
CA LEU A 202 -5.70 -4.88 1.35
C LEU A 202 -6.33 -3.49 1.22
N TYR A 203 -6.30 -2.71 2.29
CA TYR A 203 -6.87 -1.36 2.36
C TYR A 203 -5.90 -0.29 1.85
N SER A 204 -4.60 -0.57 1.80
CA SER A 204 -3.57 0.38 1.38
C SER A 204 -3.49 0.60 -0.14
N VAL A 205 -4.29 -0.10 -0.95
CA VAL A 205 -4.17 -0.07 -2.41
C VAL A 205 -4.88 1.12 -3.02
N LEU A 206 -6.12 1.39 -2.58
CA LEU A 206 -6.91 2.52 -3.06
C LEU A 206 -6.68 3.73 -2.16
N TYR A 207 -6.67 4.93 -2.76
CA TYR A 207 -6.56 6.18 -1.99
C TYR A 207 -7.79 6.44 -1.12
N THR A 208 -8.94 5.88 -1.52
CA THR A 208 -10.21 6.00 -0.81
C THR A 208 -10.33 5.05 0.39
N GLY A 209 -9.43 4.07 0.54
CA GLY A 209 -9.53 3.02 1.56
C GLY A 209 -10.61 1.96 1.28
N LYS A 210 -11.29 2.02 0.13
CA LYS A 210 -12.22 0.98 -0.31
C LYS A 210 -11.47 -0.32 -0.63
N THR A 211 -12.03 -1.45 -0.23
CA THR A 211 -11.50 -2.80 -0.52
C THR A 211 -12.06 -3.38 -1.83
N LYS A 212 -11.67 -4.63 -2.12
CA LYS A 212 -12.21 -5.47 -3.21
C LYS A 212 -13.73 -5.60 -3.14
N ASP A 213 -14.37 -5.64 -4.30
CA ASP A 213 -15.83 -5.79 -4.40
C ASP A 213 -16.32 -7.11 -3.78
N ALA A 214 -15.52 -8.19 -3.84
CA ALA A 214 -15.86 -9.47 -3.18
C ALA A 214 -15.94 -9.36 -1.64
N VAL A 215 -15.13 -8.50 -1.01
CA VAL A 215 -15.17 -8.31 0.44
C VAL A 215 -16.40 -7.51 0.83
N HIS A 216 -16.76 -6.48 0.05
CA HIS A 216 -18.01 -5.73 0.24
C HIS A 216 -19.23 -6.63 0.06
N GLY A 217 -19.28 -7.43 -1.02
CA GLY A 217 -20.38 -8.36 -1.25
C GLY A 217 -20.54 -9.40 -0.14
N PHE A 218 -19.44 -9.89 0.42
CA PHE A 218 -19.49 -10.75 1.60
C PHE A 218 -20.01 -10.02 2.85
N ALA A 219 -19.57 -8.78 3.10
CA ALA A 219 -20.04 -7.98 4.23
C ALA A 219 -21.55 -7.68 4.13
N ASP A 220 -22.02 -7.32 2.93
CA ASP A 220 -23.44 -7.10 2.65
C ASP A 220 -24.27 -8.37 2.90
N GLU A 221 -23.77 -9.52 2.44
CA GLU A 221 -24.46 -10.80 2.62
C GLU A 221 -24.48 -11.25 4.09
N LEU A 222 -23.40 -10.98 4.83
CA LEU A 222 -23.31 -11.21 6.27
C LEU A 222 -24.31 -10.34 7.02
N GLN A 223 -24.43 -9.06 6.66
CA GLN A 223 -25.42 -8.15 7.24
C GLN A 223 -26.85 -8.64 6.98
N LYS A 224 -27.20 -8.95 5.71
CA LYS A 224 -28.54 -9.45 5.36
C LYS A 224 -28.88 -10.75 6.09
N SER A 225 -27.91 -11.66 6.21
CA SER A 225 -28.09 -12.92 6.93
C SER A 225 -28.30 -12.71 8.43
N LEU A 226 -27.64 -11.72 9.01
CA LEU A 226 -27.78 -11.36 10.42
C LEU A 226 -29.13 -10.69 10.69
N ASP A 227 -29.54 -9.77 9.81
CA ASP A 227 -30.85 -9.11 9.89
C ASP A 227 -32.01 -10.12 9.75
N TRP A 228 -31.87 -11.08 8.84
CA TRP A 228 -32.84 -12.18 8.68
C TRP A 228 -32.89 -13.04 9.95
N LEU A 229 -31.73 -13.48 10.46
CA LEU A 229 -31.65 -14.30 11.66
C LEU A 229 -32.20 -13.58 12.90
N ALA A 230 -32.02 -12.26 12.99
CA ALA A 230 -32.55 -11.44 14.08
C ALA A 230 -34.08 -11.37 14.04
N LYS A 231 -34.69 -11.25 12.85
CA LYS A 231 -36.15 -11.31 12.68
C LYS A 231 -36.70 -12.68 13.03
N GLU A 232 -36.07 -13.72 12.49
CA GLU A 232 -36.45 -15.11 12.76
C GLU A 232 -36.39 -15.44 14.26
N ALA A 233 -35.37 -14.96 14.96
CA ALA A 233 -35.25 -15.13 16.41
C ALA A 233 -36.29 -14.33 17.22
N ALA A 234 -36.74 -13.17 16.72
CA ALA A 234 -37.77 -12.37 17.36
C ALA A 234 -39.16 -12.99 17.18
N ASP A 235 -39.46 -13.55 16.00
CA ASP A 235 -40.73 -14.19 15.70
C ASP A 235 -40.84 -15.58 16.36
N ASN A 236 -39.74 -16.34 16.41
CA ASN A 236 -39.66 -17.66 17.02
C ASN A 236 -39.09 -17.67 18.45
N MET A 237 -39.39 -16.63 19.24
CA MET A 237 -38.89 -16.35 20.61
C MET A 237 -39.03 -17.50 21.63
N SER A 238 -39.68 -18.61 21.26
CA SER A 238 -39.83 -19.84 22.05
C SER A 238 -38.77 -20.92 21.78
N ASP A 239 -37.93 -20.82 20.74
CA ASP A 239 -36.94 -21.88 20.47
C ASP A 239 -35.73 -21.78 21.42
N LYS A 240 -35.87 -22.39 22.60
CA LYS A 240 -34.78 -22.57 23.59
C LYS A 240 -33.49 -23.10 22.95
N SER A 241 -33.60 -23.86 21.86
CA SER A 241 -32.48 -24.45 21.13
C SER A 241 -31.64 -23.40 20.41
N LEU A 242 -32.27 -22.38 19.81
CA LEU A 242 -31.59 -21.29 19.10
C LEU A 242 -30.86 -20.38 20.08
N MET A 243 -31.51 -20.04 21.20
CA MET A 243 -30.89 -19.28 22.30
C MET A 243 -29.71 -20.01 22.95
N HIS A 244 -29.79 -21.34 23.11
CA HIS A 244 -28.67 -22.14 23.59
C HIS A 244 -27.48 -22.11 22.62
N THR A 245 -27.76 -22.15 21.31
CA THR A 245 -26.73 -22.12 20.26
C THR A 245 -26.05 -20.75 20.19
N ILE A 246 -26.81 -19.65 20.29
CA ILE A 246 -26.25 -18.29 20.37
C ILE A 246 -25.36 -18.15 21.62
N ARG A 247 -25.85 -18.62 22.78
CA ARG A 247 -25.08 -18.58 24.04
C ARG A 247 -23.81 -19.41 23.94
N PHE A 248 -23.86 -20.57 23.30
CA PHE A 248 -22.69 -21.40 23.04
C PHE A 248 -21.67 -20.64 22.18
N MET A 249 -22.09 -20.01 21.09
CA MET A 249 -21.17 -19.22 20.25
C MET A 249 -20.54 -18.03 20.97
N THR A 250 -21.30 -17.32 21.81
CA THR A 250 -20.74 -16.22 22.62
C THR A 250 -19.69 -16.68 23.63
N ARG A 251 -19.67 -17.97 23.99
CA ARG A 251 -18.66 -18.56 24.88
C ARG A 251 -17.40 -19.03 24.15
N VAL A 252 -17.45 -19.30 22.84
CA VAL A 252 -16.32 -19.84 22.05
C VAL A 252 -15.33 -18.73 21.64
N LYS A 253 -14.98 -17.85 22.60
CA LYS A 253 -13.96 -16.82 22.41
C LYS A 253 -12.55 -17.38 22.34
#